data_AF-A0A3D5USE4-F1
#
_entry.id   AF-A0A3D5USE4-F1
#
_cell.length_a   1.000
_cell.length_b   1.000
_cell.length_c   1.000
_cell.angle_alpha   90.00
_cell.angle_beta   90.00
_cell.angle_gamma   90.00
#
_symmetry.space_group_name_H-M   'P 1'
#
loop_
_entity.id
_entity.type
_entity.pdbx_description
1 polymer ?
#
loop_
_entity_poly.entity_id
_entity_poly.type
_entity_poly.pdbx_seq_one_letter_code
_entity_poly.pdbx_strand_id
1 'polypeptide(L)'
;DGGGALILTSAERAKDFPQKPVYILGTGESCETPMISQMEDFTTSKAFRVSGKKAFEEAGIKHSDVDHLMIYDAFAHLPLYGLEDLGFCERGEAAAFIREGHTRPGGKLPLNTNGGGLSYMHSGMYGMYALQESVRQMRGIAPAQVPGAKISIAHGVGGMFAASGTIVFSNEAP
;
A
#
# COMPACT_ATOMS: atom_id res chain seq x y z
N ASP A 1 -15.94 11.46 9.93
CA ASP A 1 -15.43 12.55 9.08
C ASP A 1 -13.98 12.84 9.37
N GLY A 2 -13.20 13.12 8.33
CA GLY A 2 -11.77 13.40 8.43
C GLY A 2 -11.21 13.90 7.10
N GLY A 3 -10.04 14.52 7.15
CA GLY A 3 -9.30 14.95 5.97
C GLY A 3 -7.81 14.63 6.10
N GLY A 4 -7.14 14.51 4.96
CA GLY A 4 -5.71 14.31 4.87
C GLY A 4 -5.14 15.02 3.65
N ALA A 5 -3.88 15.40 3.72
CA ALA A 5 -3.14 15.99 2.62
C ALA A 5 -1.67 15.62 2.70
N LEU A 6 -1.00 15.71 1.55
CA LEU A 6 0.44 15.62 1.40
C LEU A 6 0.92 16.83 0.59
N ILE A 7 2.16 17.25 0.85
CA ILE A 7 2.87 18.24 0.04
C ILE A 7 3.89 17.48 -0.78
N LEU A 8 3.80 17.58 -2.11
CA LEU A 8 4.76 16.99 -3.04
C LEU A 8 5.65 18.09 -3.62
N THR A 9 6.93 17.80 -3.77
CA THR A 9 7.92 18.71 -4.36
C THR A 9 9.06 17.91 -4.99
N SER A 10 10.01 18.57 -5.63
CA SER A 10 11.20 17.90 -6.18
C SER A 10 12.08 17.35 -5.04
N ALA A 11 12.80 16.26 -5.31
CA ALA A 11 13.72 15.66 -4.35
C ALA A 11 14.81 16.64 -3.84
N GLU A 12 15.20 17.60 -4.69
CA GLU A 12 16.12 18.68 -4.34
C GLU A 12 15.49 19.63 -3.31
N ARG A 13 14.30 20.18 -3.61
CA ARG A 13 13.59 21.13 -2.74
C ARG A 13 13.08 20.51 -1.45
N ALA A 14 12.85 19.20 -1.43
CA ALA A 14 12.40 18.50 -0.23
C ALA A 14 13.37 18.64 0.95
N LYS A 15 14.67 18.90 0.68
CA LYS A 15 15.70 19.13 1.69
C LYS A 15 15.55 20.47 2.42
N ASP A 16 14.82 21.42 1.84
CA ASP A 16 14.58 22.74 2.43
C ASP A 16 13.45 22.71 3.48
N PHE A 17 12.72 21.60 3.57
CA PHE A 17 11.60 21.46 4.49
C PHE A 17 12.07 20.88 5.84
N PRO A 18 11.39 21.21 6.96
CA PRO A 18 11.83 20.82 8.31
C PRO A 18 11.66 19.33 8.63
N GLN A 19 10.92 18.58 7.79
CA GLN A 19 10.62 17.17 8.01
C GLN A 19 11.52 16.31 7.13
N LYS A 20 11.97 15.15 7.63
CA LYS A 20 12.73 14.18 6.82
C LYS A 20 11.93 13.87 5.54
N PRO A 21 12.53 14.04 4.35
CA PRO A 21 11.85 13.75 3.09
C PRO A 21 11.53 12.25 2.99
N VAL A 22 10.44 11.94 2.28
CA VAL A 22 10.07 10.59 1.88
C VAL A 22 9.91 10.64 0.36
N TYR A 23 10.57 9.71 -0.32
CA TYR A 23 10.68 9.68 -1.76
C TYR A 23 9.68 8.69 -2.33
N ILE A 24 9.12 9.02 -3.50
CA ILE A 24 8.36 8.08 -4.31
C ILE A 24 9.38 7.41 -5.23
N LEU A 25 9.56 6.09 -5.09
CA LEU A 25 10.49 5.32 -5.91
C LEU A 25 9.82 4.73 -7.15
N GLY A 26 8.52 4.42 -7.04
CA GLY A 26 7.77 3.83 -8.14
C GLY A 26 6.27 3.97 -7.96
N THR A 27 5.59 3.95 -9.08
CA THR A 27 4.16 4.14 -9.20
C THR A 27 3.58 3.16 -10.20
N GLY A 28 2.33 2.81 -10.00
CA GLY A 28 1.62 1.97 -10.94
C GLY A 28 0.14 2.20 -10.84
N GLU A 29 -0.50 2.26 -11.99
CA GLU A 29 -1.94 2.40 -12.12
C GLU A 29 -2.44 1.44 -13.19
N SER A 30 -3.65 0.93 -12.95
CA SER A 30 -4.38 0.11 -13.90
C SER A 30 -5.88 0.21 -13.64
N CYS A 31 -6.64 0.16 -14.73
CA CYS A 31 -8.08 -0.01 -14.71
C CYS A 31 -8.50 -1.37 -15.29
N GLU A 32 -9.70 -1.81 -14.92
CA GLU A 32 -10.45 -2.92 -15.48
C GLU A 32 -11.87 -2.44 -15.83
N THR A 33 -12.79 -3.35 -16.10
CA THR A 33 -14.19 -3.02 -16.35
C THR A 33 -14.89 -2.50 -15.09
N PRO A 34 -15.77 -1.49 -15.20
CA PRO A 34 -16.62 -1.07 -14.09
C PRO A 34 -17.81 -2.02 -13.85
N MET A 35 -18.04 -3.00 -14.71
CA MET A 35 -19.16 -3.93 -14.63
C MET A 35 -18.73 -5.27 -14.05
N ILE A 36 -19.27 -5.63 -12.89
CA ILE A 36 -18.96 -6.91 -12.20
C ILE A 36 -19.16 -8.11 -13.13
N SER A 37 -20.22 -8.13 -13.94
CA SER A 37 -20.49 -9.24 -14.87
C SER A 37 -19.45 -9.43 -15.99
N GLN A 38 -18.50 -8.50 -16.12
CA GLN A 38 -17.43 -8.53 -17.10
C GLN A 38 -16.04 -8.62 -16.46
N MET A 39 -15.95 -8.75 -15.13
CA MET A 39 -14.66 -8.99 -14.48
C MET A 39 -14.05 -10.30 -14.99
N GLU A 40 -12.73 -10.30 -15.16
CA GLU A 40 -12.00 -11.48 -15.65
C GLU A 40 -12.15 -12.67 -14.69
N ASP A 41 -12.11 -12.40 -13.39
CA ASP A 41 -12.16 -13.39 -12.31
C ASP A 41 -12.66 -12.70 -11.02
N PHE A 42 -13.43 -13.42 -10.19
CA PHE A 42 -13.94 -12.91 -8.91
C PHE A 42 -13.08 -13.29 -7.70
N THR A 43 -11.86 -13.79 -7.92
CA THR A 43 -10.93 -14.11 -6.84
C THR A 43 -9.53 -13.56 -7.09
N THR A 44 -9.34 -12.71 -8.11
CA THR A 44 -8.12 -11.95 -8.39
C THR A 44 -8.50 -10.66 -9.09
N SER A 45 -7.68 -9.63 -8.95
CA SER A 45 -7.83 -8.37 -9.67
C SER A 45 -6.70 -8.19 -10.68
N LYS A 46 -7.05 -8.05 -11.96
CA LYS A 46 -6.06 -7.67 -12.97
C LYS A 46 -5.48 -6.30 -12.68
N ALA A 47 -6.29 -5.36 -12.22
CA ALA A 47 -5.85 -4.01 -11.87
C ALA A 47 -4.79 -4.04 -10.75
N PHE A 48 -4.92 -4.93 -9.75
CA PHE A 48 -3.94 -5.04 -8.67
C PHE A 48 -2.62 -5.58 -9.20
N ARG A 49 -2.66 -6.71 -9.91
CA ARG A 49 -1.48 -7.35 -10.52
C ARG A 49 -0.70 -6.39 -11.42
N VAL A 50 -1.40 -5.64 -12.29
CA VAL A 50 -0.76 -4.71 -13.23
C VAL A 50 -0.21 -3.48 -12.52
N SER A 51 -0.98 -2.84 -11.63
CA SER A 51 -0.50 -1.65 -10.91
C SER A 51 0.65 -1.99 -9.96
N GLY A 52 0.58 -3.12 -9.26
CA GLY A 52 1.65 -3.62 -8.40
C GLY A 52 2.93 -3.88 -9.19
N LYS A 53 2.85 -4.67 -10.27
CA LYS A 53 4.00 -4.97 -11.12
C LYS A 53 4.69 -3.70 -11.62
N LYS A 54 3.94 -2.73 -12.17
CA LYS A 54 4.50 -1.46 -12.66
C LYS A 54 5.23 -0.68 -11.56
N ALA A 55 4.63 -0.59 -10.36
CA ALA A 55 5.23 0.14 -9.25
C ALA A 55 6.55 -0.50 -8.76
N PHE A 56 6.60 -1.83 -8.70
CA PHE A 56 7.81 -2.56 -8.34
C PHE A 56 8.90 -2.44 -9.41
N GLU A 57 8.53 -2.55 -10.69
CA GLU A 57 9.46 -2.38 -11.82
C GLU A 57 10.03 -0.96 -11.87
N GLU A 58 9.20 0.07 -11.69
CA GLU A 58 9.65 1.47 -11.66
C GLU A 58 10.58 1.74 -10.46
N ALA A 59 10.26 1.18 -9.29
CA ALA A 59 11.08 1.33 -8.09
C ALA A 59 12.36 0.46 -8.10
N GLY A 60 12.46 -0.53 -8.99
CA GLY A 60 13.61 -1.44 -9.05
C GLY A 60 13.77 -2.35 -7.82
N ILE A 61 12.68 -2.67 -7.12
CA ILE A 61 12.69 -3.47 -5.88
C ILE A 61 12.08 -4.86 -6.06
N LYS A 62 12.32 -5.74 -5.09
CA LYS A 62 11.69 -7.06 -4.94
C LYS A 62 10.76 -7.07 -3.73
N HIS A 63 9.86 -8.06 -3.66
CA HIS A 63 8.97 -8.26 -2.51
C HIS A 63 9.71 -8.42 -1.18
N SER A 64 10.91 -9.01 -1.21
CA SER A 64 11.77 -9.17 -0.04
C SER A 64 12.30 -7.86 0.54
N ASP A 65 12.24 -6.77 -0.24
CA ASP A 65 12.75 -5.46 0.18
C ASP A 65 11.67 -4.65 0.92
N VAL A 66 10.41 -5.10 0.92
CA VAL A 66 9.28 -4.37 1.50
C VAL A 66 9.17 -4.63 3.00
N ASP A 67 9.28 -3.57 3.80
CA ASP A 67 9.20 -3.66 5.26
C ASP A 67 7.76 -3.47 5.78
N HIS A 68 6.92 -2.80 5.00
CA HIS A 68 5.59 -2.38 5.43
C HIS A 68 4.62 -2.24 4.26
N LEU A 69 3.35 -2.62 4.48
CA LEU A 69 2.31 -2.63 3.47
C LEU A 69 1.03 -1.95 3.95
N MET A 70 0.54 -0.96 3.20
CA MET A 70 -0.80 -0.41 3.34
C MET A 70 -1.66 -0.90 2.18
N ILE A 71 -2.78 -1.56 2.47
CA ILE A 71 -3.78 -1.96 1.49
C ILE A 71 -5.11 -1.33 1.88
N TYR A 72 -5.74 -0.63 0.93
CA TYR A 72 -7.11 -0.15 1.07
C TYR A 72 -8.06 -1.31 1.40
N ASP A 73 -8.72 -1.21 2.55
CA ASP A 73 -9.53 -2.26 3.15
C ASP A 73 -10.93 -1.74 3.51
N ALA A 74 -11.65 -1.21 2.52
CA ALA A 74 -13.09 -0.94 2.68
C ALA A 74 -13.88 -2.16 3.17
N PHE A 75 -13.37 -3.36 2.87
CA PHE A 75 -13.90 -4.63 3.35
C PHE A 75 -12.73 -5.57 3.69
N ALA A 76 -12.97 -6.50 4.61
CA ALA A 76 -11.95 -7.41 5.14
C ALA A 76 -11.33 -8.39 4.13
N HIS A 77 -11.94 -8.58 2.96
CA HIS A 77 -11.37 -9.45 1.92
C HIS A 77 -10.30 -8.75 1.06
N LEU A 78 -10.29 -7.41 1.01
CA LEU A 78 -9.36 -6.67 0.15
C LEU A 78 -7.88 -6.88 0.51
N PRO A 79 -7.49 -6.95 1.80
CA PRO A 79 -6.13 -7.37 2.16
C PRO A 79 -5.72 -8.75 1.64
N LEU A 80 -6.66 -9.69 1.48
CA LEU A 80 -6.36 -11.00 0.90
C LEU A 80 -5.96 -10.86 -0.57
N TYR A 81 -6.76 -10.11 -1.34
CA TYR A 81 -6.43 -9.79 -2.73
C TYR A 81 -5.10 -9.06 -2.84
N GLY A 82 -4.87 -8.04 -2.01
CA GLY A 82 -3.64 -7.28 -2.06
C GLY A 82 -2.40 -8.14 -1.76
N LEU A 83 -2.47 -9.07 -0.79
CA LEU A 83 -1.35 -9.98 -0.51
C LEU A 83 -1.05 -10.93 -1.68
N GLU A 84 -2.09 -11.49 -2.30
CA GLU A 84 -1.93 -12.46 -3.40
C GLU A 84 -1.59 -11.77 -4.73
N ASP A 85 -2.38 -10.77 -5.14
CA ASP A 85 -2.26 -10.11 -6.44
C ASP A 85 -1.06 -9.17 -6.54
N LEU A 86 -0.56 -8.65 -5.41
CA LEU A 86 0.72 -7.96 -5.40
C LEU A 86 1.89 -8.94 -5.38
N GLY A 87 1.67 -10.23 -5.06
CA GLY A 87 2.71 -11.27 -5.09
C GLY A 87 3.47 -11.49 -3.79
N PHE A 88 2.90 -11.13 -2.63
CA PHE A 88 3.52 -11.39 -1.31
C PHE A 88 3.29 -12.81 -0.80
N CYS A 89 2.26 -13.49 -1.30
CA CYS A 89 2.02 -14.91 -1.12
C CYS A 89 1.34 -15.49 -2.36
N GLU A 90 1.31 -16.81 -2.49
CA GLU A 90 0.64 -17.45 -3.62
C GLU A 90 -0.89 -17.33 -3.49
N ARG A 91 -1.59 -17.50 -4.61
CA ARG A 91 -3.06 -17.47 -4.66
C ARG A 91 -3.65 -18.53 -3.73
N GLY A 92 -4.56 -18.12 -2.84
CA GLY A 92 -5.18 -18.96 -1.82
C GLY A 92 -4.41 -19.05 -0.48
N GLU A 93 -3.20 -18.47 -0.37
CA GLU A 93 -2.39 -18.55 0.85
C GLU A 93 -2.60 -17.36 1.80
N ALA A 94 -3.22 -16.25 1.36
CA ALA A 94 -3.26 -15.03 2.18
C ALA A 94 -4.00 -15.23 3.51
N ALA A 95 -5.03 -16.07 3.53
CA ALA A 95 -5.77 -16.36 4.76
C ALA A 95 -4.89 -17.05 5.81
N ALA A 96 -4.07 -18.02 5.40
CA ALA A 96 -3.10 -18.67 6.27
C ALA A 96 -2.00 -17.69 6.68
N PHE A 97 -1.51 -16.90 5.72
CA PHE A 97 -0.48 -15.88 5.96
C PHE A 97 -0.89 -14.90 7.06
N ILE A 98 -2.11 -14.36 7.00
CA ILE A 98 -2.65 -13.47 8.03
C ILE A 98 -2.83 -14.23 9.36
N ARG A 99 -3.38 -15.44 9.33
CA ARG A 99 -3.67 -16.25 10.53
C ARG A 99 -2.41 -16.61 11.32
N GLU A 100 -1.29 -16.84 10.63
CA GLU A 100 0.02 -17.10 11.24
C GLU A 100 0.62 -15.84 11.90
N GLY A 101 -0.01 -14.68 11.72
CA GLY A 101 0.39 -13.43 12.35
C GLY A 101 1.50 -12.71 11.60
N HIS A 102 1.68 -12.98 10.30
CA HIS A 102 2.68 -12.29 9.49
C HIS A 102 2.39 -10.81 9.29
N THR A 103 1.11 -10.41 9.39
CA THR A 103 0.64 -9.04 9.11
C THR A 103 0.41 -8.16 10.34
N ARG A 104 0.54 -8.71 11.55
CA ARG A 104 0.37 -7.95 12.80
C ARG A 104 1.62 -7.11 13.12
N PRO A 105 1.57 -6.17 14.08
CA PRO A 105 2.77 -5.52 14.59
C PRO A 105 3.84 -6.54 15.03
N GLY A 106 5.07 -6.39 14.52
CA GLY A 106 6.17 -7.33 14.74
C GLY A 106 6.13 -8.62 13.90
N GLY A 107 5.13 -8.79 13.03
CA GLY A 107 5.13 -9.82 12.00
C GLY A 107 6.12 -9.53 10.87
N LYS A 108 6.28 -10.48 9.93
CA LYS A 108 7.25 -10.35 8.83
C LYS A 108 6.89 -9.27 7.80
N LEU A 109 5.61 -8.93 7.66
CA LEU A 109 5.12 -7.90 6.75
C LEU A 109 3.95 -7.16 7.40
N PRO A 110 4.20 -6.27 8.39
CA PRO A 110 3.16 -5.53 9.07
C PRO A 110 2.26 -4.78 8.08
N LEU A 111 0.95 -4.99 8.20
CA LEU A 111 -0.05 -4.51 7.25
C LEU A 111 -1.03 -3.56 7.94
N ASN A 112 -1.38 -2.45 7.28
CA ASN A 112 -2.31 -1.44 7.78
C ASN A 112 -2.02 -1.00 9.21
N THR A 113 -0.77 -0.58 9.47
CA THR A 113 -0.25 -0.30 10.82
C THR A 113 -0.99 0.80 11.58
N ASN A 114 -1.72 1.68 10.91
CA ASN A 114 -2.61 2.65 11.56
C ASN A 114 -3.99 2.08 11.97
N GLY A 115 -4.31 0.84 11.60
CA GLY A 115 -5.62 0.20 11.80
C GLY A 115 -6.49 0.10 10.53
N GLY A 116 -6.04 0.66 9.40
CA GLY A 116 -6.76 0.58 8.12
C GLY A 116 -8.08 1.35 8.10
N GLY A 117 -8.77 1.30 6.97
CA GLY A 117 -10.15 1.76 6.82
C GLY A 117 -11.12 1.04 7.74
N LEU A 118 -10.81 -0.20 8.16
CA LEU A 118 -11.66 -0.98 9.05
C LEU A 118 -11.72 -0.44 10.48
N SER A 119 -10.63 0.15 11.01
CA SER A 119 -10.57 0.56 12.43
C SER A 119 -10.13 2.01 12.67
N TYR A 120 -9.44 2.65 11.72
CA TYR A 120 -8.94 4.01 11.89
C TYR A 120 -9.90 5.07 11.38
N MET A 121 -10.12 5.12 10.06
CA MET A 121 -10.97 6.11 9.41
C MET A 121 -11.28 5.66 7.99
N HIS A 122 -12.50 5.89 7.51
CA HIS A 122 -12.88 5.68 6.11
C HIS A 122 -13.80 6.81 5.62
N SER A 123 -13.29 8.04 5.52
CA SER A 123 -14.05 9.25 5.16
C SER A 123 -14.34 9.40 3.65
N GLY A 124 -14.06 8.38 2.85
CA GLY A 124 -14.09 8.37 1.39
C GLY A 124 -13.14 7.29 0.89
N MET A 125 -12.69 7.37 -0.36
CA MET A 125 -11.60 6.51 -0.84
C MET A 125 -10.32 6.81 -0.03
N TYR A 126 -10.10 5.99 1.01
CA TYR A 126 -9.07 5.98 2.06
C TYR A 126 -7.61 6.16 1.63
N GLY A 127 -7.29 6.17 0.33
CA GLY A 127 -5.93 6.23 -0.20
C GLY A 127 -5.04 7.27 0.51
N MET A 128 -5.52 8.49 0.76
CA MET A 128 -4.75 9.53 1.43
C MET A 128 -4.21 9.12 2.81
N TYR A 129 -4.99 8.38 3.61
CA TYR A 129 -4.56 7.93 4.93
C TYR A 129 -3.54 6.79 4.87
N ALA A 130 -3.65 5.90 3.87
CA ALA A 130 -2.63 4.91 3.57
C ALA A 130 -1.29 5.54 3.17
N LEU A 131 -1.32 6.59 2.34
CA LEU A 131 -0.13 7.35 1.97
C LEU A 131 0.48 8.06 3.18
N GLN A 132 -0.35 8.71 4.01
CA GLN A 132 0.13 9.38 5.22
C GLN A 132 0.79 8.41 6.21
N GLU A 133 0.23 7.21 6.40
CA GLU A 133 0.84 6.22 7.27
C GLU A 133 2.16 5.69 6.71
N SER A 134 2.22 5.45 5.39
CA SER A 134 3.47 5.11 4.71
C SER A 134 4.55 6.19 4.95
N VAL A 135 4.19 7.47 4.83
CA VAL A 135 5.11 8.58 5.13
C VAL A 135 5.54 8.59 6.61
N ARG A 136 4.63 8.33 7.56
CA ARG A 136 4.97 8.25 8.99
C ARG A 136 5.94 7.11 9.29
N GLN A 137 5.69 5.93 8.71
CA GLN A 137 6.57 4.75 8.84
C GLN A 137 7.97 5.05 8.31
N MET A 138 8.07 5.64 7.12
CA MET A 138 9.35 6.02 6.51
C MET A 138 10.10 7.10 7.32
N ARG A 139 9.37 7.97 8.01
CA ARG A 139 9.94 8.98 8.90
C ARG A 139 10.33 8.46 10.29
N GLY A 140 9.91 7.25 10.67
CA GLY A 140 10.17 6.71 12.01
C GLY A 140 9.27 7.31 13.10
N ILE A 141 8.09 7.83 12.75
CA ILE A 141 7.18 8.53 13.68
C ILE A 141 5.77 7.91 13.70
N ALA A 142 5.60 6.70 13.15
CA ALA A 142 4.31 6.03 13.15
C ALA A 142 3.93 5.57 14.58
N PRO A 143 2.65 5.62 14.98
CA PRO A 143 2.22 5.12 16.28
C PRO A 143 2.54 3.63 16.50
N ALA A 144 2.39 2.82 15.44
CA ALA A 144 2.79 1.42 15.41
C ALA A 144 4.00 1.25 14.47
N GLN A 145 5.13 1.84 14.86
CA GLN A 145 6.34 1.90 14.05
C GLN A 145 6.92 0.50 13.75
N VAL A 146 7.18 0.24 12.46
CA VAL A 146 8.00 -0.90 12.03
C VAL A 146 9.48 -0.54 12.24
N PRO A 147 10.24 -1.30 13.06
CA PRO A 147 11.62 -0.97 13.36
C PRO A 147 12.50 -1.00 12.11
N GLY A 148 13.21 0.11 11.85
CA GLY A 148 14.18 0.17 10.75
C GLY A 148 13.57 0.17 9.34
N ALA A 149 12.27 0.41 9.19
CA ALA A 149 11.60 0.40 7.88
C ALA A 149 12.22 1.41 6.90
N LYS A 150 12.47 0.93 5.69
CA LYS A 150 13.07 1.67 4.57
C LYS A 150 12.17 1.72 3.34
N ILE A 151 11.35 0.70 3.12
CA ILE A 151 10.44 0.60 1.98
C ILE A 151 9.01 0.37 2.48
N SER A 152 8.09 1.24 2.04
CA SER A 152 6.66 1.11 2.31
C SER A 152 5.88 1.07 1.00
N ILE A 153 4.94 0.14 0.90
CA ILE A 153 4.01 0.08 -0.24
C ILE A 153 2.65 0.61 0.21
N ALA A 154 2.03 1.45 -0.60
CA ALA A 154 0.63 1.83 -0.46
C ALA A 154 -0.15 1.41 -1.70
N HIS A 155 -1.18 0.60 -1.48
CA HIS A 155 -2.01 0.03 -2.52
C HIS A 155 -3.48 0.39 -2.28
N GLY A 156 -4.15 0.87 -3.33
CA GLY A 156 -5.52 1.30 -3.27
C GLY A 156 -6.36 0.76 -4.41
N VAL A 157 -7.61 0.44 -4.11
CA VAL A 157 -8.63 0.07 -5.10
C VAL A 157 -9.72 1.12 -5.18
N GLY A 158 -10.25 1.32 -6.38
CA GLY A 158 -11.38 2.20 -6.68
C GLY A 158 -12.54 1.47 -7.34
N GLY A 159 -13.74 1.98 -7.09
CA GLY A 159 -14.98 1.38 -7.59
C GLY A 159 -15.18 -0.06 -7.11
N MET A 160 -15.87 -0.86 -7.92
CA MET A 160 -16.04 -2.30 -7.68
C MET A 160 -14.90 -3.07 -8.36
N PHE A 161 -13.67 -2.93 -7.84
CA PHE A 161 -12.43 -3.48 -8.45
C PHE A 161 -12.07 -2.91 -9.83
N ALA A 162 -12.67 -1.78 -10.21
CA ALA A 162 -12.54 -1.20 -11.54
C ALA A 162 -11.21 -0.46 -11.77
N ALA A 163 -10.53 -0.03 -10.69
CA ALA A 163 -9.27 0.70 -10.78
C ALA A 163 -8.37 0.38 -9.59
N SER A 164 -7.06 0.50 -9.80
CA SER A 164 -6.06 0.27 -8.78
C SER A 164 -4.86 1.18 -8.94
N GLY A 165 -4.30 1.63 -7.82
CA GLY A 165 -3.06 2.39 -7.75
C GLY A 165 -2.11 1.80 -6.71
N THR A 166 -0.84 1.70 -7.05
CA THR A 166 0.24 1.25 -6.15
C THR A 166 1.35 2.28 -6.15
N ILE A 167 1.86 2.64 -4.97
CA ILE A 167 2.97 3.58 -4.78
C ILE A 167 4.00 2.95 -3.85
N VAL A 168 5.27 3.06 -4.23
CA VAL A 168 6.44 2.66 -3.43
C VAL A 168 7.06 3.91 -2.83
N PHE A 169 7.19 3.92 -1.50
CA PHE A 169 7.86 4.98 -0.74
C PHE A 169 9.17 4.49 -0.13
N SER A 170 10.14 5.39 -0.05
CA SER A 170 11.40 5.17 0.68
C SER A 170 11.82 6.37 1.49
N ASN A 171 12.55 6.12 2.57
CA ASN A 171 13.24 7.17 3.34
C ASN A 171 14.69 7.41 2.90
N GLU A 172 15.12 6.74 1.83
CA GLU A 172 16.39 6.89 1.14
C GLU A 172 16.14 7.54 -0.23
N ALA A 173 17.03 8.44 -0.65
CA ALA A 173 16.92 9.10 -1.94
C ALA A 173 17.17 8.10 -3.08
N PRO A 174 16.45 8.20 -4.21
CA PRO A 174 16.70 7.40 -5.42
C PRO A 174 18.06 7.73 -6.08
#